data_AF-A0A8T2JZ23-F1
#
_entry.id   AF-A0A8T2JZ23-F1
#
_cell.length_a   1.000
_cell.length_b   1.000
_cell.length_c   1.000
_cell.angle_alpha   90.00
_cell.angle_beta   90.00
_cell.angle_gamma   90.00
#
_symmetry.space_group_name_H-M   'P 1'
#
loop_
_entity.id
_entity.type
_entity.pdbx_description
1 polymer ?
#
loop_
_entity_poly.entity_id
_entity_poly.type
_entity_poly.pdbx_seq_one_letter_code
_entity_poly.pdbx_strand_id
1 'polypeptide(L)'
;MRGWLTREVPVTSLNVDMAQSGLLLRLNNREYKNWMKAGQCLLMLKDSIQDFIASEMSVFHQQLRARISTPTTKCRCKARGKQFQPDCPVCAEWKKHILDHHSNRNGEIHWGNCDPSLWATHYWEVAKVIKCRNDLMHSSNMAVTSDWLKEFENKIQIFISEFRHVPGLKEEGNKIRQVLQSNWTVEELALDSLDGLALACDREIVSLFDLEMQLIGQMLQELYLQLEDLKGLSDEDLNCVQSVQNFLSNHEDLQTHFQPDMERLNLLIKQDGT
;
A
#
# COMPACT_ATOMS: atom_id res chain seq x y z
N MET A 1 17.40 -6.12 -58.16
CA MET A 1 16.44 -5.43 -57.26
C MET A 1 16.00 -6.45 -56.22
N ARG A 2 16.78 -6.58 -55.14
CA ARG A 2 16.38 -6.34 -53.73
C ARG A 2 15.10 -7.06 -53.30
N GLY A 3 15.30 -8.27 -52.77
CA GLY A 3 14.35 -8.91 -51.86
C GLY A 3 14.53 -8.36 -50.45
N TRP A 4 13.41 -8.11 -49.78
CA TRP A 4 13.31 -7.89 -48.34
C TRP A 4 12.13 -8.73 -47.86
N LEU A 5 12.41 -9.96 -47.47
CA LEU A 5 11.57 -10.70 -46.53
C LEU A 5 12.09 -10.31 -45.15
N THR A 6 11.36 -9.43 -44.47
CA THR A 6 11.49 -9.22 -43.03
C THR A 6 11.19 -10.56 -42.36
N ARG A 7 12.24 -11.22 -41.87
CA ARG A 7 12.13 -12.29 -40.88
C ARG A 7 11.51 -11.66 -39.62
N GLU A 8 10.23 -11.93 -39.40
CA GLU A 8 9.68 -11.84 -38.05
C GLU A 8 10.42 -12.87 -37.19
N VAL A 9 11.14 -12.38 -36.18
CA VAL A 9 11.75 -13.22 -35.16
C VAL A 9 10.58 -13.74 -34.30
N PRO A 10 10.41 -15.05 -34.11
CA PRO A 10 9.42 -15.55 -33.17
C PRO A 10 9.85 -15.07 -31.78
N VAL A 11 8.99 -14.34 -31.07
CA VAL A 11 9.10 -14.24 -29.62
C VAL A 11 8.99 -15.68 -29.12
N THR A 12 10.12 -16.24 -28.69
CA THR A 12 10.30 -17.68 -28.47
C THR A 12 9.38 -18.16 -27.35
N SER A 13 8.61 -19.23 -27.60
CA SER A 13 7.72 -19.87 -26.60
C SER A 13 8.42 -20.13 -25.26
N LEU A 14 9.72 -20.43 -25.30
CA LEU A 14 10.60 -20.56 -24.13
C LEU A 14 10.57 -19.37 -23.16
N ASN A 15 10.47 -18.12 -23.64
CA ASN A 15 10.41 -16.95 -22.77
C ASN A 15 9.04 -16.81 -22.08
N VAL A 16 7.97 -17.19 -22.79
CA VAL A 16 6.61 -17.22 -22.23
C VAL A 16 6.51 -18.33 -21.18
N ASP A 17 7.06 -19.51 -21.47
CA ASP A 17 7.09 -20.66 -20.55
C ASP A 17 7.89 -20.36 -19.27
N MET A 18 9.05 -19.69 -19.40
CA MET A 18 9.87 -19.30 -18.25
C MET A 18 9.23 -18.19 -17.39
N ALA A 19 8.62 -17.18 -18.02
CA ALA A 19 7.91 -16.12 -17.29
C ALA A 19 6.67 -16.67 -16.56
N GLN A 20 5.92 -17.56 -17.21
CA GLN A 20 4.77 -18.24 -16.62
C GLN A 20 5.19 -19.17 -15.47
N SER A 21 6.32 -19.87 -15.60
CA SER A 21 6.91 -20.68 -14.53
C SER A 21 7.34 -19.83 -13.32
N GLY A 22 7.96 -18.66 -13.56
CA GLY A 22 8.34 -17.72 -12.50
C GLY A 22 7.15 -17.17 -11.72
N LEU A 23 6.08 -16.78 -12.42
CA LEU A 23 4.82 -16.32 -11.82
C LEU A 23 4.18 -17.42 -10.96
N LEU A 24 4.04 -18.64 -11.50
CA LEU A 24 3.45 -19.77 -10.77
C LEU A 24 4.25 -20.12 -9.52
N LEU A 25 5.58 -20.08 -9.59
CA LEU A 25 6.45 -20.32 -8.42
C LEU A 25 6.24 -19.26 -7.35
N ARG A 26 6.18 -17.97 -7.73
CA ARG A 26 5.92 -16.85 -6.82
C ARG A 26 4.54 -16.96 -6.18
N LEU A 27 3.49 -17.16 -6.97
CA LEU A 27 2.12 -17.30 -6.48
C LEU A 27 1.93 -18.56 -5.62
N ASN A 28 2.78 -19.59 -5.76
CA ASN A 28 2.75 -20.75 -4.89
C ASN A 28 3.67 -20.68 -3.67
N ASN A 29 4.51 -19.65 -3.55
CA ASN A 29 5.28 -19.40 -2.35
C ASN A 29 4.34 -19.15 -1.15
N ARG A 30 4.57 -19.88 -0.06
CA ARG A 30 3.68 -19.83 1.12
C ARG A 30 3.65 -18.46 1.78
N GLU A 31 4.80 -17.84 2.00
CA GLU A 31 4.88 -16.56 2.71
C GLU A 31 4.36 -15.40 1.84
N TYR A 32 4.60 -15.49 0.54
CA TYR A 32 4.05 -14.57 -0.44
C TYR A 32 2.52 -14.66 -0.52
N LYS A 33 1.97 -15.87 -0.57
CA LYS A 33 0.51 -16.08 -0.50
C LYS A 33 -0.10 -15.50 0.77
N ASN A 34 0.56 -15.68 1.91
CA ASN A 34 0.07 -15.10 3.15
C ASN A 34 0.07 -13.56 3.08
N TRP A 35 1.09 -12.95 2.48
CA TRP A 35 1.17 -11.51 2.30
C TRP A 35 0.05 -11.00 1.39
N MET A 36 -0.16 -11.66 0.25
CA MET A 36 -1.25 -11.37 -0.69
C MET A 36 -2.63 -11.44 -0.01
N LYS A 37 -2.89 -12.51 0.75
CA LYS A 37 -4.14 -12.66 1.52
C LYS A 37 -4.32 -11.54 2.54
N ALA A 38 -3.28 -11.24 3.32
CA ALA A 38 -3.33 -10.17 4.32
C ALA A 38 -3.61 -8.82 3.66
N GLY A 39 -2.97 -8.55 2.52
CA GLY A 39 -3.19 -7.36 1.71
C GLY A 39 -4.65 -7.26 1.24
N GLN A 40 -5.19 -8.32 0.64
CA GLN A 40 -6.60 -8.33 0.23
C GLN A 40 -7.55 -8.08 1.41
N CYS A 41 -7.29 -8.69 2.56
CA CYS A 41 -8.10 -8.48 3.76
C CYS A 41 -8.08 -7.01 4.21
N LEU A 42 -6.93 -6.33 4.13
CA LEU A 42 -6.84 -4.91 4.43
C LEU A 42 -7.60 -4.05 3.40
N LEU A 43 -7.60 -4.43 2.11
CA LEU A 43 -8.40 -3.73 1.09
C LEU A 43 -9.90 -3.86 1.37
N MET A 44 -10.38 -5.09 1.61
CA MET A 44 -11.77 -5.35 1.98
C MET A 44 -12.18 -4.57 3.23
N LEU A 45 -11.29 -4.55 4.23
CA LEU A 45 -11.53 -3.83 5.47
C LEU A 45 -11.61 -2.32 5.23
N LYS A 46 -10.63 -1.76 4.51
CA LYS A 46 -10.59 -0.35 4.12
C LYS A 46 -11.87 0.07 3.42
N ASP A 47 -12.29 -0.67 2.41
CA ASP A 47 -13.47 -0.34 1.61
C ASP A 47 -14.76 -0.38 2.45
N SER A 48 -14.81 -1.26 3.46
CA SER A 48 -15.97 -1.40 4.33
C SER A 48 -16.08 -0.32 5.41
N ILE A 49 -14.96 0.29 5.78
CA ILE A 49 -14.92 1.30 6.85
C ILE A 49 -14.67 2.72 6.33
N GLN A 50 -14.31 2.90 5.06
CA GLN A 50 -13.90 4.20 4.53
C GLN A 50 -14.96 5.30 4.72
N ASP A 51 -16.23 4.98 4.49
CA ASP A 51 -17.32 5.95 4.63
C ASP A 51 -17.55 6.32 6.09
N PHE A 52 -17.46 5.33 6.98
CA PHE A 52 -17.52 5.55 8.41
C PHE A 52 -16.36 6.45 8.88
N ILE A 53 -15.12 6.13 8.49
CA ILE A 53 -13.95 6.96 8.80
C ILE A 53 -14.12 8.37 8.24
N ALA A 54 -14.57 8.53 7.00
CA ALA A 54 -14.78 9.82 6.38
C ALA A 54 -15.82 10.65 7.15
N SER A 55 -16.92 10.02 7.57
CA SER A 55 -17.97 10.65 8.37
C SER A 55 -17.44 11.08 9.74
N GLU A 56 -16.82 10.17 10.51
CA GLU A 56 -16.27 10.46 11.83
C GLU A 56 -15.19 11.55 11.76
N MET A 57 -14.31 11.48 10.76
CA MET A 57 -13.25 12.45 10.54
C MET A 57 -13.80 13.83 10.15
N SER A 58 -14.90 13.87 9.38
CA SER A 58 -15.61 15.11 9.07
C SER A 58 -16.24 15.73 10.32
N VAL A 59 -16.89 14.93 11.17
CA VAL A 59 -17.48 15.39 12.44
C VAL A 59 -16.38 15.92 13.37
N PHE A 60 -15.30 15.17 13.54
CA PHE A 60 -14.15 15.59 14.33
C PHE A 60 -13.53 16.88 13.79
N HIS A 61 -13.37 17.01 12.47
CA HIS A 61 -12.89 18.23 11.83
C HIS A 61 -13.78 19.44 12.10
N GLN A 62 -15.11 19.28 12.05
CA GLN A 62 -16.06 20.34 12.40
C GLN A 62 -15.91 20.78 13.86
N GLN A 63 -15.71 19.84 14.78
CA GLN A 63 -15.46 20.15 16.20
C GLN A 63 -14.16 20.95 16.39
N LEU A 64 -13.09 20.61 15.66
CA LEU A 64 -11.84 21.38 15.68
C LEU A 64 -12.06 22.80 15.12
N ARG A 65 -12.74 22.91 13.98
CA ARG A 65 -13.03 24.22 13.35
C ARG A 65 -13.86 25.14 14.23
N ALA A 66 -14.75 24.60 15.06
CA ALA A 66 -15.53 25.40 16.00
C ALA A 66 -14.68 26.02 17.13
N ARG A 67 -13.48 25.47 17.38
CA ARG A 67 -12.57 25.92 18.44
C ARG A 67 -11.42 26.79 17.94
N ILE A 68 -11.10 26.70 16.65
CA ILE A 68 -9.94 27.37 16.04
C ILE A 68 -10.42 28.57 15.22
N SER A 69 -9.79 29.72 15.42
CA SER A 69 -10.13 30.94 14.67
C SER A 69 -9.92 30.75 13.17
N THR A 70 -10.79 31.33 12.35
CA THR A 70 -10.60 31.31 10.90
C THR A 70 -9.40 32.20 10.51
N PRO A 71 -8.56 31.78 9.56
CA PRO A 71 -7.47 32.61 9.09
C PRO A 71 -8.02 33.89 8.45
N THR A 72 -7.67 35.06 9.02
CA THR A 72 -7.99 36.37 8.43
C THR A 72 -7.12 36.68 7.21
N THR A 73 -5.98 36.00 7.08
CA THR A 73 -5.05 36.08 5.94
C THR A 73 -4.63 34.70 5.48
N LYS A 74 -4.26 34.54 4.20
CA LYS A 74 -3.78 33.27 3.64
C LYS A 74 -2.48 32.82 4.35
N CYS A 75 -2.53 31.72 5.11
CA CYS A 75 -1.36 31.10 5.77
C CYS A 75 -0.34 30.66 4.69
N ARG A 76 0.95 30.90 4.91
CA ARG A 76 2.06 30.43 4.04
C ARG A 76 2.93 29.37 4.73
N CYS A 77 2.51 28.87 5.89
CA CYS A 77 3.24 27.82 6.60
C CYS A 77 3.30 26.57 5.73
N LYS A 78 4.48 25.94 5.71
CA LYS A 78 4.71 24.66 5.05
C LYS A 78 5.23 23.68 6.07
N ALA A 79 4.63 22.50 6.11
CA ALA A 79 5.20 21.37 6.82
C ALA A 79 6.23 20.67 5.94
N ARG A 80 7.26 20.05 6.54
CA ARG A 80 8.29 19.30 5.82
C ARG A 80 8.74 18.11 6.64
N GLY A 81 8.64 16.91 6.07
CA GLY A 81 8.95 15.66 6.76
C GLY A 81 8.36 15.64 8.19
N LYS A 82 9.22 15.45 9.18
CA LYS A 82 8.85 15.42 10.61
C LYS A 82 8.78 16.79 11.30
N GLN A 83 9.11 17.87 10.59
CA GLN A 83 9.25 19.20 11.19
C GLN A 83 8.12 20.14 10.76
N PHE A 84 7.50 20.78 11.75
CA PHE A 84 6.55 21.85 11.52
C PHE A 84 6.59 22.87 12.66
N GLN A 85 7.10 24.07 12.40
CA GLN A 85 7.12 25.19 13.33
C GLN A 85 6.40 26.38 12.68
N PRO A 86 5.08 26.50 12.90
CA PRO A 86 4.30 27.59 12.29
C PRO A 86 4.49 28.90 13.04
N ASP A 87 4.88 29.95 12.33
CA ASP A 87 4.82 31.33 12.84
C ASP A 87 3.39 31.92 12.79
N CYS A 88 2.49 31.28 12.03
CA CYS A 88 1.09 31.67 11.94
C CYS A 88 0.31 31.19 13.19
N PRO A 89 -0.35 32.09 13.93
CA PRO A 89 -1.10 31.73 15.14
C PRO A 89 -2.18 30.66 14.91
N VAL A 90 -2.90 30.75 13.78
CA VAL A 90 -3.94 29.77 13.42
C VAL A 90 -3.33 28.41 13.14
N CYS A 91 -2.24 28.36 12.36
CA CYS A 91 -1.53 27.14 12.02
C CYS A 91 -0.87 26.52 13.30
N ALA A 92 -0.52 27.32 14.31
CA ALA A 92 -0.07 26.87 15.63
C ALA A 92 -1.21 26.28 16.50
N GLU A 93 -2.40 26.89 16.49
CA GLU A 93 -3.59 26.36 17.18
C GLU A 93 -4.02 25.01 16.61
N TRP A 94 -4.06 24.88 15.27
CA TRP A 94 -4.29 23.60 14.61
C TRP A 94 -3.30 22.54 15.04
N LYS A 95 -2.00 22.85 14.98
CA LYS A 95 -0.94 21.93 15.42
C LYS A 95 -1.17 21.45 16.86
N LYS A 96 -1.50 22.37 17.77
CA LYS A 96 -1.77 22.06 19.17
C LYS A 96 -2.95 21.09 19.32
N HIS A 97 -4.09 21.38 18.69
CA HIS A 97 -5.27 20.52 18.79
C HIS A 97 -5.05 19.15 18.14
N ILE A 98 -4.34 19.08 17.03
CA ILE A 98 -3.95 17.81 16.39
C ILE A 98 -3.12 16.96 17.37
N LEU A 99 -2.12 17.57 18.02
CA LEU A 99 -1.28 16.90 19.00
C LEU A 99 -2.05 16.43 20.25
N ASP A 100 -3.00 17.23 20.74
CA ASP A 100 -3.83 16.88 21.91
C ASP A 100 -4.63 15.60 21.68
N HIS A 101 -5.04 15.36 20.42
CA HIS A 101 -5.81 14.20 19.97
C HIS A 101 -4.96 13.07 19.37
N HIS A 102 -3.63 13.21 19.35
CA HIS A 102 -2.74 12.17 18.84
C HIS A 102 -2.49 11.09 19.91
N SER A 103 -2.82 9.83 19.59
CA SER A 103 -2.70 8.68 20.51
C SER A 103 -1.25 8.42 20.95
N ASN A 104 -0.27 8.80 20.13
CA ASN A 104 1.15 8.72 20.44
C ASN A 104 1.73 10.14 20.64
N ARG A 105 1.55 10.72 21.83
CA ARG A 105 2.00 12.10 22.14
C ARG A 105 3.51 12.32 22.00
N ASN A 106 4.28 11.23 22.06
CA ASN A 106 5.74 11.22 21.91
C ASN A 106 6.17 10.65 20.54
N GLY A 107 5.22 10.34 19.65
CA GLY A 107 5.48 9.76 18.34
C GLY A 107 5.92 10.81 17.33
N GLU A 108 6.71 10.37 16.36
CA GLU A 108 7.10 11.21 15.24
C GLU A 108 5.92 11.40 14.29
N ILE A 109 5.46 12.64 14.12
CA ILE A 109 4.41 13.00 13.17
C ILE A 109 5.06 13.50 11.88
N HIS A 110 4.70 12.87 10.76
CA HIS A 110 5.13 13.26 9.41
C HIS A 110 4.26 14.40 8.90
N TRP A 111 4.48 15.60 9.42
CA TRP A 111 3.75 16.80 9.04
C TRP A 111 3.79 17.09 7.54
N GLY A 112 4.86 16.71 6.83
CA GLY A 112 5.01 16.87 5.38
C GLY A 112 3.90 16.21 4.56
N ASN A 113 3.21 15.21 5.12
CA ASN A 113 2.13 14.51 4.43
C ASN A 113 0.88 15.39 4.23
N CYS A 114 0.77 16.51 4.97
CA CYS A 114 -0.38 17.40 4.89
C CYS A 114 -0.02 18.81 4.41
N ASP A 115 -1.01 19.51 3.89
CA ASP A 115 -0.94 20.95 3.64
C ASP A 115 -1.67 21.73 4.76
N PRO A 116 -0.93 22.42 5.66
CA PRO A 116 -1.52 23.22 6.73
C PRO A 116 -2.48 24.32 6.24
N SER A 117 -2.33 24.79 5.00
CA SER A 117 -3.22 25.81 4.43
C SER A 117 -4.63 25.27 4.14
N LEU A 118 -4.76 23.95 4.06
CA LEU A 118 -6.00 23.24 3.76
C LEU A 118 -6.66 22.66 5.03
N TRP A 119 -6.02 22.71 6.20
CA TRP A 119 -6.59 22.19 7.45
C TRP A 119 -7.94 22.80 7.82
N ALA A 120 -8.22 24.05 7.47
CA ALA A 120 -9.51 24.67 7.77
C ALA A 120 -10.66 24.19 6.87
N THR A 121 -10.36 23.62 5.70
CA THR A 121 -11.36 23.30 4.66
C THR A 121 -11.45 21.81 4.34
N HIS A 122 -10.36 21.06 4.52
CA HIS A 122 -10.27 19.65 4.15
C HIS A 122 -9.91 18.79 5.35
N TYR A 123 -10.89 18.02 5.84
CA TYR A 123 -10.71 17.11 6.99
C TYR A 123 -9.59 16.09 6.75
N TRP A 124 -9.37 15.70 5.49
CA TRP A 124 -8.37 14.70 5.15
C TRP A 124 -6.94 15.17 5.40
N GLU A 125 -6.67 16.47 5.27
CA GLU A 125 -5.34 17.03 5.58
C GLU A 125 -5.02 16.95 7.07
N VAL A 126 -6.05 16.96 7.93
CA VAL A 126 -5.90 16.70 9.36
C VAL A 126 -5.73 15.20 9.62
N ALA A 127 -6.47 14.35 8.91
CA ALA A 127 -6.38 12.89 9.06
C ALA A 127 -4.98 12.34 8.75
N LYS A 128 -4.29 12.90 7.74
CA LYS A 128 -2.94 12.48 7.32
C LYS A 128 -1.88 12.57 8.43
N VAL A 129 -2.05 13.47 9.39
CA VAL A 129 -1.12 13.66 10.53
C VAL A 129 -1.57 12.97 11.81
N ILE A 130 -2.76 12.36 11.81
CA ILE A 130 -3.29 11.52 12.90
C ILE A 130 -3.12 10.02 12.58
N LYS A 131 -2.97 9.68 11.29
CA LYS A 131 -2.83 8.30 10.79
C LYS A 131 -1.69 7.56 11.49
N CYS A 132 -1.99 6.33 11.93
CA CYS A 132 -1.01 5.39 12.46
C CYS A 132 -0.39 4.54 11.34
N ARG A 133 0.85 4.09 11.57
CA ARG A 133 1.69 3.32 10.63
C ARG A 133 1.05 1.97 10.27
N ASN A 134 1.18 1.53 9.01
CA ASN A 134 0.71 0.23 8.53
C ASN A 134 1.87 -0.76 8.45
N ASP A 135 1.99 -1.64 9.45
CA ASP A 135 3.11 -2.60 9.56
C ASP A 135 3.16 -3.63 8.43
N LEU A 136 2.03 -3.99 7.79
CA LEU A 136 2.03 -4.98 6.70
C LEU A 136 2.74 -4.44 5.44
N MET A 137 2.59 -3.14 5.16
CA MET A 137 3.22 -2.49 4.02
C MET A 137 4.73 -2.23 4.24
N HIS A 138 5.26 -2.61 5.40
CA HIS A 138 6.70 -2.56 5.72
C HIS A 138 7.38 -3.93 5.63
N SER A 139 6.66 -4.98 5.22
CA SER A 139 7.31 -6.22 4.77
C SER A 139 7.96 -5.98 3.42
N SER A 140 9.21 -5.49 3.42
CA SER A 140 9.99 -5.17 2.22
C SER A 140 10.24 -6.38 1.31
N ASN A 141 10.03 -7.59 1.83
CA ASN A 141 10.16 -8.86 1.09
C ASN A 141 8.82 -9.44 0.63
N MET A 142 7.71 -8.72 0.83
CA MET A 142 6.34 -9.15 0.47
C MET A 142 5.99 -10.56 0.99
N ALA A 143 6.49 -10.91 2.18
CA ALA A 143 6.45 -12.26 2.71
C ALA A 143 6.10 -12.20 4.20
N VAL A 144 5.10 -12.98 4.62
CA VAL A 144 4.75 -13.11 6.03
C VAL A 144 4.55 -14.56 6.44
N THR A 145 4.96 -14.89 7.66
CA THR A 145 4.86 -16.26 8.19
C THR A 145 3.40 -16.62 8.46
N SER A 146 3.10 -17.92 8.55
CA SER A 146 1.74 -18.36 8.91
C SER A 146 1.35 -18.01 10.35
N ASP A 147 2.32 -17.96 11.27
CA ASP A 147 2.06 -17.53 12.65
C ASP A 147 1.67 -16.05 12.68
N TRP A 148 2.38 -15.21 11.93
CA TRP A 148 2.03 -13.80 11.75
C TRP A 148 0.63 -13.64 11.14
N LEU A 149 0.29 -14.43 10.10
CA LEU A 149 -1.03 -14.36 9.45
C LEU A 149 -2.15 -14.73 10.43
N LYS A 150 -1.91 -15.69 11.33
CA LYS A 150 -2.87 -16.08 12.37
C LYS A 150 -3.06 -14.99 13.42
N GLU A 151 -1.99 -14.32 13.84
CA GLU A 151 -2.09 -13.16 14.72
C GLU A 151 -2.82 -11.99 14.05
N PHE A 152 -2.56 -11.76 12.78
CA PHE A 152 -3.25 -10.78 11.95
C PHE A 152 -4.76 -11.08 11.86
N GLU A 153 -5.15 -12.33 11.63
CA GLU A 153 -6.56 -12.75 11.67
C GLU A 153 -7.20 -12.37 13.00
N ASN A 154 -6.56 -12.72 14.13
CA ASN A 154 -7.07 -12.41 15.46
C ASN A 154 -7.26 -10.89 15.67
N LYS A 155 -6.29 -10.08 15.24
CA LYS A 155 -6.37 -8.61 15.33
C LYS A 155 -7.54 -8.06 14.51
N ILE A 156 -7.75 -8.56 13.29
CA ILE A 156 -8.89 -8.16 12.46
C ILE A 156 -10.21 -8.54 13.12
N GLN A 157 -10.32 -9.74 13.70
CA GLN A 157 -11.56 -10.16 14.37
C GLN A 157 -11.88 -9.32 15.60
N ILE A 158 -10.87 -8.94 16.39
CA ILE A 158 -11.03 -7.99 17.49
C ILE A 158 -11.53 -6.65 16.94
N PHE A 159 -10.88 -6.10 15.91
CA PHE A 159 -11.29 -4.84 15.28
C PHE A 159 -12.75 -4.87 14.81
N ILE A 160 -13.16 -5.90 14.06
CA ILE A 160 -14.55 -6.05 13.60
C ILE A 160 -15.52 -6.09 14.78
N SER A 161 -15.13 -6.71 15.89
CA SER A 161 -15.97 -6.80 17.09
C SER A 161 -16.16 -5.45 17.79
N GLU A 162 -15.11 -4.62 17.84
CA GLU A 162 -15.15 -3.27 18.41
C GLU A 162 -16.01 -2.34 17.55
N PHE A 163 -15.88 -2.46 16.23
CA PHE A 163 -16.61 -1.67 15.25
C PHE A 163 -17.92 -2.33 14.79
N ARG A 164 -18.52 -3.21 15.59
CA ARG A 164 -19.79 -3.91 15.27
C ARG A 164 -20.99 -2.99 14.98
N HIS A 165 -20.88 -1.71 15.31
CA HIS A 165 -21.88 -0.68 15.04
C HIS A 165 -21.79 -0.13 13.61
N VAL A 166 -20.68 -0.36 12.91
CA VAL A 166 -20.50 0.02 11.49
C VAL A 166 -21.31 -0.94 10.62
N PRO A 167 -22.25 -0.43 9.80
CA PRO A 167 -23.08 -1.26 8.93
C PRO A 167 -22.25 -2.11 7.96
N GLY A 168 -22.59 -3.39 7.79
CA GLY A 168 -21.95 -4.28 6.83
C GLY A 168 -20.57 -4.82 7.24
N LEU A 169 -19.92 -4.25 8.26
CA LEU A 169 -18.56 -4.63 8.66
C LEU A 169 -18.48 -6.07 9.21
N LYS A 170 -19.54 -6.54 9.86
CA LYS A 170 -19.60 -7.92 10.38
C LYS A 170 -19.66 -8.94 9.25
N GLU A 171 -20.47 -8.66 8.23
CA GLU A 171 -20.60 -9.48 7.03
C GLU A 171 -19.27 -9.52 6.28
N GLU A 172 -18.61 -8.36 6.13
CA GLU A 172 -17.28 -8.31 5.52
C GLU A 172 -16.25 -9.09 6.36
N GLY A 173 -16.35 -9.01 7.68
CA GLY A 173 -15.52 -9.78 8.59
C GLY A 173 -15.59 -11.30 8.39
N ASN A 174 -16.76 -11.80 8.02
CA ASN A 174 -16.93 -13.22 7.67
C ASN A 174 -16.27 -13.55 6.32
N LYS A 175 -16.36 -12.65 5.32
CA LYS A 175 -15.68 -12.83 4.03
C LYS A 175 -14.15 -12.80 4.19
N ILE A 176 -13.64 -11.89 5.00
CA ILE A 176 -12.21 -11.82 5.35
C ILE A 176 -11.75 -13.16 5.97
N ARG A 177 -12.52 -13.71 6.90
CA ARG A 177 -12.23 -15.03 7.49
C ARG A 177 -12.17 -16.12 6.42
N GLN A 178 -13.10 -16.11 5.46
CA GLN A 178 -13.07 -17.06 4.34
C GLN A 178 -11.79 -16.92 3.51
N VAL A 179 -11.40 -15.69 3.12
CA VAL A 179 -10.16 -15.44 2.35
C VAL A 179 -8.93 -16.00 3.07
N LEU A 180 -8.80 -15.76 4.38
CA LEU A 180 -7.67 -16.25 5.17
C LEU A 180 -7.61 -17.79 5.20
N GLN A 181 -8.78 -18.45 5.27
CA GLN A 181 -8.91 -19.91 5.34
C GLN A 181 -8.87 -20.62 3.98
N SER A 182 -9.11 -19.91 2.87
CA SER A 182 -9.14 -20.49 1.52
C SER A 182 -7.78 -21.05 1.07
N ASN A 183 -7.77 -22.10 0.24
CA ASN A 183 -6.54 -22.56 -0.42
C ASN A 183 -6.30 -21.73 -1.69
N TRP A 184 -5.14 -21.10 -1.79
CA TRP A 184 -4.72 -20.27 -2.95
C TRP A 184 -3.64 -20.98 -3.78
N THR A 185 -3.61 -22.31 -3.78
CA THR A 185 -2.65 -23.07 -4.58
C THR A 185 -3.04 -22.98 -6.05
N VAL A 186 -2.10 -22.57 -6.90
CA VAL A 186 -2.31 -22.45 -8.35
C VAL A 186 -1.72 -23.70 -8.99
N GLU A 187 -2.54 -24.47 -9.70
CA GLU A 187 -2.11 -25.69 -10.37
C GLU A 187 -1.47 -25.37 -11.73
N GLU A 188 -0.36 -26.05 -12.05
CA GLU A 188 0.28 -25.98 -13.37
C GLU A 188 -0.56 -26.80 -14.36
N LEU A 189 -1.21 -26.14 -15.32
CA LEU A 189 -1.91 -26.83 -16.38
C LEU A 189 -0.88 -27.46 -17.32
N ALA A 190 -0.75 -28.80 -17.27
CA ALA A 190 -0.09 -29.52 -18.34
C ALA A 190 -0.84 -29.23 -19.64
N LEU A 191 -0.13 -28.70 -20.65
CA LEU A 191 -0.66 -28.28 -21.96
C LEU A 191 -1.44 -29.36 -22.73
N ASP A 192 -1.49 -30.60 -22.23
CA ASP A 192 -2.01 -31.77 -22.92
C ASP A 192 -3.53 -32.03 -22.73
N SER A 193 -4.24 -31.26 -21.89
CA SER A 193 -5.70 -31.43 -21.71
C SER A 193 -6.49 -30.25 -22.27
N LEU A 194 -6.51 -30.18 -23.60
CA LEU A 194 -7.22 -29.19 -24.40
C LEU A 194 -8.74 -29.49 -24.47
N ASP A 195 -9.56 -28.85 -23.61
CA ASP A 195 -10.93 -28.37 -23.92
C ASP A 195 -11.75 -27.95 -22.67
N GLY A 196 -11.44 -26.78 -22.10
CA GLY A 196 -12.42 -26.01 -21.32
C GLY A 196 -12.13 -25.74 -19.84
N LEU A 197 -11.19 -26.46 -19.23
CA LEU A 197 -10.71 -26.17 -17.86
C LEU A 197 -9.67 -25.03 -17.80
N ALA A 198 -8.93 -24.81 -18.89
CA ALA A 198 -7.93 -23.74 -18.98
C ALA A 198 -8.52 -22.34 -18.73
N LEU A 199 -9.71 -22.07 -19.27
CA LEU A 199 -10.38 -20.76 -19.16
C LEU A 199 -10.85 -20.38 -17.74
N ALA A 200 -10.99 -21.35 -16.84
CA ALA A 200 -11.35 -21.09 -15.44
C ALA A 200 -10.11 -20.77 -14.61
N CYS A 201 -9.03 -21.55 -14.78
CA CYS A 201 -7.75 -21.33 -14.13
C CYS A 201 -7.14 -19.98 -14.54
N ASP A 202 -7.20 -19.64 -15.84
CA ASP A 202 -6.73 -18.34 -16.35
C ASP A 202 -7.43 -17.16 -15.66
N ARG A 203 -8.73 -17.27 -15.35
CA ARG A 203 -9.47 -16.20 -14.67
C ARG A 203 -9.08 -16.03 -13.20
N GLU A 204 -8.82 -17.13 -12.49
CA GLU A 204 -8.35 -17.08 -11.10
C GLU A 204 -6.93 -16.52 -11.01
N ILE A 205 -6.04 -16.94 -11.93
CA ILE A 205 -4.68 -16.42 -12.03
C ILE A 205 -4.69 -14.93 -12.37
N VAL A 206 -5.51 -14.50 -13.35
CA VAL A 206 -5.66 -13.08 -13.69
C VAL A 206 -6.15 -12.28 -12.49
N SER A 207 -7.12 -12.78 -11.73
CA SER A 207 -7.60 -12.10 -10.52
C SER A 207 -6.51 -11.98 -9.43
N LEU A 208 -5.65 -12.98 -9.28
CA LEU A 208 -4.52 -12.93 -8.34
C LEU A 208 -3.43 -11.98 -8.81
N PHE A 209 -3.16 -11.94 -10.10
CA PHE A 209 -2.21 -11.01 -10.71
C PHE A 209 -2.67 -9.55 -10.58
N ASP A 210 -3.95 -9.27 -10.86
CA ASP A 210 -4.52 -7.93 -10.68
C ASP A 210 -4.44 -7.47 -9.22
N LEU A 211 -4.75 -8.36 -8.29
CA LEU A 211 -4.60 -8.12 -6.85
C LEU A 211 -3.12 -7.83 -6.51
N GLU A 212 -2.19 -8.60 -7.06
CA GLU A 212 -0.75 -8.43 -6.83
C GLU A 212 -0.27 -7.06 -7.29
N MET A 213 -0.65 -6.64 -8.50
CA MET A 213 -0.31 -5.31 -9.03
C MET A 213 -0.87 -4.22 -8.12
N GLN A 214 -2.11 -4.39 -7.64
CA GLN A 214 -2.73 -3.42 -6.74
C GLN A 214 -1.98 -3.31 -5.40
N LEU A 215 -1.58 -4.44 -4.82
CA LEU A 215 -0.88 -4.46 -3.53
C LEU A 215 0.54 -3.88 -3.63
N ILE A 216 1.29 -4.28 -4.67
CA ILE A 216 2.64 -3.73 -4.91
C ILE A 216 2.56 -2.24 -5.19
N GLY A 217 1.60 -1.79 -5.99
CA GLY A 217 1.38 -0.36 -6.26
C GLY A 217 1.11 0.44 -4.98
N GLN A 218 0.27 -0.06 -4.08
CA GLN A 218 0.01 0.60 -2.79
C GLN A 218 1.25 0.61 -1.89
N MET A 219 2.05 -0.45 -1.92
CA MET A 219 3.29 -0.54 -1.16
C MET A 219 4.33 0.48 -1.63
N LEU A 220 4.51 0.60 -2.94
CA LEU A 220 5.39 1.62 -3.53
C LEU A 220 4.91 3.03 -3.18
N GLN A 221 3.60 3.29 -3.24
CA GLN A 221 3.04 4.58 -2.83
C GLN A 221 3.33 4.91 -1.36
N GLU A 222 3.08 3.97 -0.44
CA GLU A 222 3.36 4.18 0.98
C GLU A 222 4.87 4.36 1.21
N LEU A 223 5.73 3.57 0.56
CA LEU A 223 7.17 3.72 0.62
C LEU A 223 7.59 5.13 0.19
N TYR A 224 7.13 5.63 -0.96
CA TYR A 224 7.49 6.96 -1.41
C TYR A 224 6.98 8.08 -0.50
N LEU A 225 5.78 7.92 0.08
CA LEU A 225 5.25 8.87 1.06
C LEU A 225 6.13 8.93 2.31
N GLN A 226 6.75 7.81 2.72
CA GLN A 226 7.69 7.80 3.84
C GLN A 226 9.00 8.48 3.52
N LEU A 227 9.47 8.32 2.29
CA LEU A 227 10.73 8.88 1.82
C LEU A 227 10.62 10.34 1.40
N GLU A 228 9.40 10.86 1.23
CA GLU A 228 9.15 12.25 0.87
C GLU A 228 9.75 13.18 1.95
N ASP A 229 10.66 14.06 1.53
CA ASP A 229 11.38 15.05 2.34
C ASP A 229 12.40 14.53 3.38
N LEU A 230 12.83 13.26 3.33
CA LEU A 230 14.01 12.82 4.08
C LEU A 230 15.28 13.44 3.47
N LYS A 231 16.15 14.03 4.30
CA LYS A 231 17.44 14.61 3.85
C LYS A 231 18.50 13.56 3.49
N GLY A 232 18.20 12.28 3.72
CA GLY A 232 19.02 11.10 3.50
C GLY A 232 18.25 9.87 3.98
N LEU A 233 18.53 8.71 3.44
CA LEU A 233 17.85 7.48 3.84
C LEU A 233 18.48 6.96 5.13
N SER A 234 17.69 6.42 6.05
CA SER A 234 18.28 5.60 7.12
C SER A 234 18.74 4.26 6.54
N ASP A 235 19.63 3.56 7.24
CA ASP A 235 20.05 2.21 6.83
C ASP A 235 18.84 1.26 6.68
N GLU A 236 17.83 1.41 7.52
CA GLU A 236 16.58 0.63 7.45
C GLU A 236 15.77 0.97 6.18
N ASP A 237 15.65 2.26 5.86
CA ASP A 237 14.94 2.74 4.67
C ASP A 237 15.67 2.31 3.40
N LEU A 238 17.00 2.41 3.37
CA LEU A 238 17.82 1.98 2.24
C LEU A 238 17.71 0.47 2.02
N ASN A 239 17.77 -0.34 3.09
CA ASN A 239 17.55 -1.77 3.02
C ASN A 239 16.14 -2.11 2.49
N CYS A 240 15.13 -1.36 2.92
CA CYS A 240 13.75 -1.52 2.43
C CYS A 240 13.65 -1.23 0.92
N VAL A 241 14.17 -0.08 0.48
CA VAL A 241 14.20 0.34 -0.94
C VAL A 241 14.94 -0.68 -1.80
N GLN A 242 16.10 -1.16 -1.35
CA GLN A 242 16.87 -2.19 -2.06
C GLN A 242 16.15 -3.53 -2.11
N SER A 243 15.48 -3.94 -1.02
CA SER A 243 14.70 -5.18 -1.00
C SER A 243 13.55 -5.15 -2.01
N VAL A 244 12.81 -4.04 -2.08
CA VAL A 244 11.74 -3.84 -3.05
C VAL A 244 12.28 -3.83 -4.48
N GLN A 245 13.37 -3.10 -4.73
CA GLN A 245 14.02 -3.02 -6.05
C GLN A 245 14.55 -4.38 -6.51
N ASN A 246 15.17 -5.16 -5.62
CA ASN A 246 15.62 -6.52 -5.91
C ASN A 246 14.43 -7.44 -6.22
N PHE A 247 13.36 -7.36 -5.44
CA PHE A 247 12.16 -8.16 -5.67
C PHE A 247 11.57 -7.90 -7.06
N LEU A 248 11.37 -6.63 -7.43
CA LEU A 248 10.84 -6.27 -8.75
C LEU A 248 11.79 -6.66 -9.88
N SER A 249 13.11 -6.55 -9.68
CA SER A 249 14.10 -6.93 -10.71
C SER A 249 14.16 -8.43 -11.00
N ASN A 250 13.80 -9.26 -10.02
CA ASN A 250 13.81 -10.72 -10.16
C ASN A 250 12.56 -11.27 -10.87
N HIS A 251 11.61 -10.39 -11.23
CA HIS A 251 10.32 -10.77 -11.82
C HIS A 251 10.02 -9.89 -13.04
N GLU A 252 10.26 -10.43 -14.24
CA GLU A 252 10.17 -9.70 -15.52
C GLU A 252 8.77 -9.09 -15.76
N ASP A 253 7.72 -9.79 -15.37
CA ASP A 253 6.33 -9.35 -15.45
C ASP A 253 6.08 -8.09 -14.60
N LEU A 254 6.58 -8.09 -13.37
CA LEU A 254 6.50 -6.94 -12.46
C LEU A 254 7.39 -5.80 -12.91
N GLN A 255 8.61 -6.10 -13.36
CA GLN A 255 9.57 -5.09 -13.83
C GLN A 255 9.00 -4.29 -15.00
N THR A 256 8.33 -4.97 -15.93
CA THR A 256 7.69 -4.33 -17.09
C THR A 256 6.56 -3.40 -16.66
N HIS A 257 5.73 -3.84 -15.70
CA HIS A 257 4.60 -3.04 -15.23
C HIS A 257 5.03 -1.83 -14.38
N PHE A 258 6.01 -2.02 -13.50
CA PHE A 258 6.50 -1.01 -12.55
C PHE A 258 7.79 -0.32 -13.02
N GLN A 259 8.00 -0.21 -14.33
CA GLN A 259 9.21 0.39 -14.89
C GLN A 259 9.47 1.84 -14.39
N PRO A 260 8.47 2.74 -14.31
CA PRO A 260 8.69 4.08 -13.76
C PRO A 260 9.12 4.07 -12.30
N ASP A 261 8.59 3.13 -11.51
CA ASP A 261 8.94 2.94 -10.11
C ASP A 261 10.37 2.40 -9.96
N MET A 262 10.78 1.48 -10.84
CA MET A 262 12.15 0.98 -10.89
C MET A 262 13.17 2.09 -11.13
N GLU A 263 12.89 3.02 -12.05
CA GLU A 263 13.74 4.20 -12.26
C GLU A 263 13.82 5.07 -11.00
N ARG A 264 12.68 5.30 -10.34
CA ARG A 264 12.61 6.11 -9.12
C ARG A 264 13.38 5.48 -7.96
N LEU A 265 13.22 4.19 -7.71
CA LEU A 265 13.97 3.45 -6.68
C LEU A 265 15.47 3.51 -6.95
N ASN A 266 15.90 3.35 -8.20
CA ASN A 266 17.30 3.48 -8.61
C ASN A 266 17.88 4.87 -8.33
N LEU A 267 17.10 5.93 -8.55
CA LEU A 267 17.52 7.30 -8.23
C LEU A 267 17.71 7.49 -6.72
N LEU A 268 16.80 6.96 -5.90
CA LEU A 268 16.88 7.03 -4.45
C LEU A 268 18.14 6.32 -3.91
N ILE A 269 18.44 5.11 -4.41
CA ILE A 269 19.63 4.35 -4.02
C ILE A 269 20.93 5.10 -4.42
N LYS A 270 20.95 5.71 -5.62
CA LYS A 270 22.14 6.43 -6.11
C LYS A 270 22.41 7.74 -5.37
N GLN A 271 21.37 8.41 -4.88
CA GLN A 271 21.50 9.68 -4.15
C GLN A 271 22.10 9.50 -2.76
N ASP A 272 21.95 8.32 -2.15
CA ASP A 272 22.49 7.99 -0.82
C ASP A 272 23.95 7.47 -0.88
N GLY A 273 24.37 6.96 -2.05
CA GLY A 273 25.74 6.46 -2.29
C GLY A 273 26.80 7.52 -2.67
N THR A 274 26.46 8.81 -2.60
CA THR A 274 27.34 9.96 -2.88
C THR A 274 27.44 10.91 -1.69
#